data_AF-A0A3D3LBI1-F1
#
_entry.id   AF-A0A3D3LBI1-F1
#
_cell.length_a   1.000
_cell.length_b   1.000
_cell.length_c   1.000
_cell.angle_alpha   90.00
_cell.angle_beta   90.00
_cell.angle_gamma   90.00
#
_symmetry.space_group_name_H-M   'P 1'
#
loop_
_entity.id
_entity.type
_entity.pdbx_description
1 polymer ?
#
loop_
_entity_poly.entity_id
_entity_poly.type
_entity_poly.pdbx_seq_one_letter_code
_entity_poly.pdbx_strand_id
1 'polypeptide(L)'
;MRPVVVEASNFEFRISDFTLPEGFTLTLAAAAPLVTHPIMGCVDDRGRLFIGDAAGVNWNKAQLEANPPNRVLMLEDTDGDGVYEKSTVFADKMTFPQGACWHEGSLYVASPPGIWRLTDKDGDGIAEDRRQIVTGFDY
;
A
#
# COMPACT_ATOMS: atom_id res chain seq x y z
N MET A 1 14.21 12.07 1.30
CA MET A 1 14.59 11.00 2.27
C MET A 1 15.02 9.81 1.41
N ARG A 2 15.87 8.88 1.84
CA ARG A 2 16.17 7.70 0.99
C ARG A 2 14.95 6.75 1.00
N PRO A 3 14.54 6.18 -0.15
CA PRO A 3 13.47 5.18 -0.18
C PRO A 3 13.78 4.01 0.75
N VAL A 4 12.78 3.59 1.52
CA VAL A 4 12.83 2.31 2.25
C VAL A 4 12.30 1.26 1.29
N VAL A 5 13.21 0.49 0.69
CA VAL A 5 12.92 -0.59 -0.24
C VAL A 5 13.20 -1.93 0.44
N VAL A 6 12.25 -2.84 0.34
CA VAL A 6 12.35 -4.22 0.78
C VAL A 6 12.24 -5.11 -0.46
N GLU A 7 13.17 -6.04 -0.58
CA GLU A 7 13.16 -7.08 -1.62
C GLU A 7 12.52 -8.35 -1.05
N ALA A 8 11.95 -9.18 -1.92
CA ALA A 8 11.41 -10.47 -1.54
C ALA A 8 12.49 -11.34 -0.86
N SER A 9 12.07 -12.13 0.12
CA SER A 9 12.89 -13.17 0.74
C SER A 9 12.27 -14.54 0.44
N ASN A 10 13.02 -15.63 0.67
CA ASN A 10 12.57 -17.01 0.46
C ASN A 10 11.46 -17.46 1.45
N PHE A 11 10.54 -16.57 1.82
CA PHE A 11 9.42 -16.90 2.68
C PHE A 11 8.39 -17.75 1.93
N GLU A 12 8.20 -18.99 2.36
CA GLU A 12 7.14 -19.86 1.84
C GLU A 12 5.82 -19.54 2.56
N PHE A 13 5.00 -18.69 1.95
CA PHE A 13 3.60 -18.55 2.35
C PHE A 13 2.76 -19.65 1.69
N ARG A 14 2.12 -20.48 2.50
CA ARG A 14 1.24 -21.54 2.00
C ARG A 14 -0.19 -21.04 1.88
N ILE A 15 -0.66 -20.93 0.63
CA ILE A 15 -2.07 -20.75 0.34
C ILE A 15 -2.84 -21.99 0.85
N SER A 16 -3.92 -21.77 1.59
CA SER A 16 -4.80 -22.86 2.04
C SER A 16 -5.51 -23.51 0.84
N ASP A 17 -6.12 -24.67 1.01
CA ASP A 17 -6.86 -25.31 -0.08
C ASP A 17 -8.15 -24.52 -0.36
N PHE A 18 -8.31 -24.03 -1.60
CA PHE A 18 -9.51 -23.30 -2.04
C PHE A 18 -10.17 -24.02 -3.22
N THR A 19 -11.51 -24.01 -3.25
CA THR A 19 -12.26 -24.39 -4.45
C THR A 19 -12.58 -23.14 -5.25
N LEU A 20 -12.10 -23.07 -6.48
CA LEU A 20 -12.36 -21.97 -7.40
C LEU A 20 -13.38 -22.40 -8.46
N PRO A 21 -14.18 -21.47 -9.01
CA PRO A 21 -14.95 -21.73 -10.22
C PRO A 21 -14.05 -22.15 -11.38
N GLU A 22 -14.60 -22.88 -12.35
CA GLU A 22 -13.88 -23.27 -13.56
C GLU A 22 -13.32 -22.04 -14.29
N GLY A 23 -12.07 -22.13 -14.74
CA GLY A 23 -11.38 -21.05 -15.45
C GLY A 23 -10.67 -20.02 -14.55
N PHE A 24 -10.73 -20.15 -13.23
CA PHE A 24 -10.02 -19.27 -12.29
C PHE A 24 -8.79 -19.93 -11.69
N THR A 25 -7.75 -19.14 -11.47
CA THR A 25 -6.53 -19.50 -10.74
C THR A 25 -6.35 -18.57 -9.54
N LEU A 26 -5.69 -19.07 -8.50
CA LEU A 26 -5.30 -18.30 -7.32
C LEU A 26 -3.79 -18.40 -7.18
N THR A 27 -3.13 -17.26 -7.15
CA THR A 27 -1.68 -17.13 -6.99
C THR A 27 -1.39 -16.15 -5.86
N LEU A 28 -0.30 -16.37 -5.13
CA LEU A 28 0.19 -15.43 -4.15
C LEU A 28 0.87 -14.26 -4.87
N ALA A 29 0.28 -13.07 -4.80
CA ALA A 29 0.88 -11.88 -5.42
C ALA A 29 2.02 -11.30 -4.55
N ALA A 30 1.84 -11.21 -3.24
CA ALA A 30 2.83 -10.69 -2.31
C ALA A 30 2.59 -11.22 -0.89
N ALA A 31 3.67 -11.33 -0.11
CA ALA A 31 3.62 -11.71 1.30
C ALA A 31 4.67 -10.93 2.12
N ALA A 32 4.74 -11.18 3.42
CA ALA A 32 5.83 -10.66 4.24
C ALA A 32 7.18 -11.14 3.68
N PRO A 33 8.22 -10.28 3.64
CA PRO A 33 8.30 -8.95 4.25
C PRO A 33 7.81 -7.79 3.36
N LEU A 34 7.38 -8.05 2.13
CA LEU A 34 6.94 -7.00 1.20
C LEU A 34 5.69 -6.26 1.68
N VAL A 35 4.78 -6.99 2.34
CA VAL A 35 3.57 -6.47 2.97
C VAL A 35 3.29 -7.28 4.24
N THR A 36 2.88 -6.63 5.33
CA THR A 36 2.73 -7.33 6.63
C THR A 36 1.27 -7.44 7.06
N HIS A 37 0.51 -6.36 6.99
CA HIS A 37 -0.89 -6.26 7.39
C HIS A 37 -1.67 -5.47 6.31
N PRO A 38 -1.93 -6.08 5.15
CA PRO A 38 -2.63 -5.40 4.05
C PRO A 38 -4.04 -4.99 4.46
N ILE A 39 -4.43 -3.76 4.11
CA ILE A 39 -5.75 -3.17 4.41
C ILE A 39 -6.56 -2.98 3.12
N MET A 40 -5.94 -2.35 2.11
CA MET A 40 -6.54 -2.00 0.84
C MET A 40 -5.52 -2.14 -0.28
N GLY A 41 -5.97 -2.17 -1.54
CA GLY A 41 -5.06 -2.11 -2.68
C GLY A 41 -5.66 -1.56 -3.96
N CYS A 42 -4.82 -1.00 -4.83
CA CYS A 42 -5.15 -0.67 -6.22
C CYS A 42 -3.89 -0.73 -7.10
N VAL A 43 -4.08 -0.88 -8.41
CA VAL A 43 -2.99 -0.84 -9.39
C VAL A 43 -2.93 0.52 -10.09
N ASP A 44 -1.73 0.93 -10.50
CA ASP A 44 -1.57 2.06 -11.41
C ASP A 44 -1.57 1.68 -12.90
N ASP A 45 -1.35 2.67 -13.76
CA ASP A 45 -1.23 2.52 -15.22
C ASP A 45 0.02 1.75 -15.68
N ARG A 46 0.94 1.45 -14.75
CA ARG A 46 2.17 0.69 -14.98
C ARG A 46 2.10 -0.72 -14.39
N GLY A 47 0.98 -1.09 -13.75
CA GLY A 47 0.83 -2.37 -13.08
C GLY A 47 1.50 -2.46 -11.71
N ARG A 48 2.00 -1.35 -11.14
CA ARG A 48 2.50 -1.34 -9.76
C ARG A 48 1.32 -1.44 -8.79
N LEU A 49 1.47 -2.21 -7.73
CA LEU A 49 0.43 -2.45 -6.74
C LEU A 49 0.64 -1.57 -5.51
N PHE A 50 -0.30 -0.66 -5.26
CA PHE A 50 -0.32 0.15 -4.05
C PHE A 50 -1.12 -0.55 -2.97
N ILE A 51 -0.54 -0.73 -1.78
CA ILE A 51 -1.17 -1.39 -0.64
C ILE A 51 -1.14 -0.50 0.60
N GLY A 52 -2.29 -0.30 1.25
CA GLY A 52 -2.33 0.22 2.61
C GLY A 52 -1.85 -0.87 3.59
N ASP A 53 -0.87 -0.57 4.45
CA ASP A 53 -0.24 -1.55 5.34
C ASP A 53 -0.23 -1.05 6.80
N ALA A 54 -0.79 -1.86 7.70
CA ALA A 54 -0.88 -1.53 9.11
C ALA A 54 0.42 -1.84 9.87
N ALA A 55 0.77 -1.00 10.83
CA ALA A 55 1.89 -1.21 11.75
C ALA A 55 1.60 -2.26 12.84
N GLY A 56 0.36 -2.76 12.94
CA GLY A 56 -0.03 -3.78 13.93
C GLY A 56 -0.15 -3.25 15.37
N VAL A 57 -0.31 -1.93 15.54
CA VAL A 57 -0.48 -1.28 16.85
C VAL A 57 -1.95 -0.95 17.13
N ASN A 58 -2.35 -1.03 18.39
CA ASN A 58 -3.68 -0.59 18.85
C ASN A 58 -3.55 0.70 19.67
N TRP A 59 -3.61 1.84 18.98
CA TRP A 59 -3.40 3.17 19.56
C TRP A 59 -4.71 3.96 19.63
N ASN A 60 -4.84 4.82 20.64
CA ASN A 60 -5.97 5.74 20.74
C ASN A 60 -5.82 6.92 19.76
N LYS A 61 -6.89 7.72 19.60
CA LYS A 61 -6.92 8.87 18.69
C LYS A 61 -5.76 9.85 18.90
N ALA A 62 -5.47 10.23 20.15
CA ALA A 62 -4.39 11.18 20.44
C ALA A 62 -3.01 10.64 20.03
N GLN A 63 -2.76 9.34 20.21
CA GLN A 63 -1.52 8.70 19.76
C GLN A 63 -1.42 8.64 18.23
N LEU A 64 -2.52 8.31 17.54
CA LEU A 64 -2.59 8.27 16.08
C LEU A 64 -2.40 9.65 15.45
N GLU A 65 -2.99 10.69 16.04
CA GLU A 65 -2.82 12.07 15.58
C GLU A 65 -1.40 12.59 15.81
N ALA A 66 -0.77 12.21 16.93
CA ALA A 66 0.60 12.62 17.25
C ALA A 66 1.65 11.91 16.39
N ASN A 67 1.43 10.64 16.04
CA ASN A 67 2.35 9.84 15.26
C ASN A 67 1.57 8.80 14.42
N PRO A 68 1.12 9.13 13.21
CA PRO A 68 0.39 8.19 12.38
C PRO A 68 1.33 7.02 11.99
N PRO A 69 1.03 5.76 12.38
CA PRO A 69 2.00 4.67 12.31
C PRO A 69 1.96 3.90 10.98
N ASN A 70 0.87 4.04 10.23
CA ASN A 70 0.60 3.22 9.05
C ASN A 70 1.21 3.85 7.80
N ARG A 71 1.21 3.08 6.72
CA ARG A 71 1.88 3.46 5.47
C ARG A 71 1.12 2.96 4.26
N VAL A 72 1.42 3.55 3.10
CA VAL A 72 1.11 2.99 1.79
C VAL A 72 2.41 2.49 1.19
N LEU A 73 2.38 1.24 0.75
CA LEU A 73 3.45 0.57 0.03
C LEU A 73 3.17 0.63 -1.47
N MET A 74 4.22 0.72 -2.28
CA MET A 74 4.18 0.52 -3.73
C MET A 74 5.01 -0.72 -4.02
N LEU A 75 4.35 -1.74 -4.56
CA LEU A 75 4.96 -3.00 -4.92
C LEU A 75 5.22 -3.04 -6.42
N GLU A 76 6.36 -3.60 -6.81
CA GLU A 76 6.75 -3.75 -8.21
C GLU A 76 6.95 -5.24 -8.54
N ASP A 77 6.26 -5.68 -9.58
CA ASP A 77 6.49 -6.92 -10.31
C ASP A 77 7.52 -6.61 -11.41
N THR A 78 8.69 -7.23 -11.30
CA THR A 78 9.86 -6.93 -12.12
C THR A 78 10.06 -7.89 -13.28
N ASP A 79 9.37 -9.03 -13.28
CA ASP A 79 9.46 -10.05 -14.34
C ASP A 79 8.14 -10.31 -15.09
N GLY A 80 7.04 -9.72 -14.61
CA GLY A 80 5.73 -9.70 -15.23
C GLY A 80 4.91 -10.97 -14.99
N ASP A 81 5.23 -11.77 -13.98
CA ASP A 81 4.52 -13.02 -13.68
C ASP A 81 3.29 -12.86 -12.76
N GLY A 82 3.05 -11.64 -12.26
CA GLY A 82 1.96 -11.31 -11.34
C GLY A 82 2.30 -11.53 -9.86
N VAL A 83 3.52 -11.95 -9.55
CA VAL A 83 4.15 -11.94 -8.24
C VAL A 83 5.02 -10.68 -8.15
N TYR A 84 5.07 -10.07 -6.97
CA TYR A 84 5.80 -8.82 -6.77
C TYR A 84 7.09 -9.09 -5.99
N GLU A 85 8.20 -8.48 -6.43
CA GLU A 85 9.54 -8.72 -5.85
C GLU A 85 9.98 -7.58 -4.94
N LYS A 86 9.45 -6.37 -5.15
CA LYS A 86 9.90 -5.16 -4.46
C LYS A 86 8.75 -4.46 -3.77
N SER A 87 9.06 -3.85 -2.64
CA SER A 87 8.13 -3.01 -1.89
C SER A 87 8.85 -1.75 -1.43
N THR A 88 8.32 -0.59 -1.82
CA THR A 88 8.80 0.72 -1.42
C THR A 88 7.75 1.41 -0.56
N VAL A 89 8.16 2.05 0.53
CA VAL A 89 7.24 2.92 1.30
C VAL A 89 6.94 4.19 0.50
N PHE A 90 5.86 4.14 -0.28
CA PHE A 90 5.39 5.24 -1.10
C PHE A 90 4.92 6.44 -0.28
N ALA A 91 4.16 6.19 0.79
CA ALA A 91 3.76 7.22 1.73
C ALA A 91 3.77 6.70 3.17
N ASP A 92 4.64 7.29 4.00
CA ASP A 92 4.67 7.06 5.44
C ASP A 92 3.60 7.90 6.17
N LYS A 93 3.50 7.79 7.49
CA LYS A 93 2.69 8.70 8.33
C LYS A 93 1.22 8.79 7.91
N MET A 94 0.62 7.63 7.67
CA MET A 94 -0.82 7.49 7.45
C MET A 94 -1.50 7.03 8.74
N THR A 95 -2.76 7.40 8.94
CA THR A 95 -3.56 6.91 10.08
C THR A 95 -4.11 5.54 9.76
N PHE A 96 -5.07 5.41 8.84
CA PHE A 96 -5.66 4.16 8.37
C PHE A 96 -5.92 4.25 6.86
N PRO A 97 -5.01 3.80 5.99
CA PRO A 97 -5.22 3.81 4.54
C PRO A 97 -6.19 2.68 4.15
N GLN A 98 -7.49 3.01 4.04
CA GLN A 98 -8.58 2.02 3.92
C GLN A 98 -9.24 1.96 2.54
N GLY A 99 -8.95 2.91 1.66
CA GLY A 99 -9.36 2.85 0.27
C GLY A 99 -8.37 3.59 -0.60
N ALA A 100 -8.18 3.14 -1.85
CA ALA A 100 -7.36 3.84 -2.82
C ALA A 100 -7.92 3.80 -4.24
N CYS A 101 -7.54 4.79 -5.02
CA CYS A 101 -7.77 4.86 -6.45
C CYS A 101 -6.58 5.56 -7.12
N TRP A 102 -6.03 4.95 -8.16
CA TRP A 102 -5.07 5.61 -9.04
C TRP A 102 -5.81 6.44 -10.09
N HIS A 103 -5.40 7.70 -10.27
CA HIS A 103 -5.96 8.56 -11.30
C HIS A 103 -4.98 9.67 -11.70
N GLU A 104 -4.73 9.82 -13.01
CA GLU A 104 -3.93 10.90 -13.61
C GLU A 104 -2.57 11.14 -12.91
N GLY A 105 -1.81 10.07 -12.70
CA GLY A 105 -0.46 10.14 -12.13
C GLY A 105 -0.42 10.36 -10.61
N SER A 106 -1.56 10.22 -9.92
CA SER A 106 -1.65 10.35 -8.47
C SER A 106 -2.41 9.20 -7.85
N LEU A 107 -1.98 8.81 -6.64
CA LEU A 107 -2.73 7.92 -5.79
C LEU A 107 -3.64 8.73 -4.86
N TYR A 108 -4.93 8.45 -4.90
CA TYR A 108 -5.92 9.00 -3.98
C TYR A 108 -6.18 7.98 -2.88
N VAL A 109 -6.00 8.36 -1.63
CA VAL A 109 -6.12 7.45 -0.48
C VAL A 109 -7.12 8.01 0.54
N ALA A 110 -8.17 7.24 0.81
CA ALA A 110 -9.04 7.47 1.95
C ALA A 110 -8.29 7.04 3.22
N SER A 111 -7.80 8.04 3.96
CA SER A 111 -7.13 7.85 5.23
C SER A 111 -7.50 8.99 6.17
N PRO A 112 -8.32 8.71 7.21
CA PRO A 112 -8.83 9.75 8.09
C PRO A 112 -7.72 10.69 8.62
N PRO A 113 -7.94 12.00 8.71
CA PRO A 113 -9.24 12.65 8.66
C PRO A 113 -9.70 13.08 7.26
N GLY A 114 -9.19 12.45 6.20
CA GLY A 114 -9.42 12.91 4.83
C GLY A 114 -9.25 11.92 3.70
N ILE A 115 -9.31 12.49 2.49
CA ILE A 115 -8.79 11.87 1.28
C ILE A 115 -7.52 12.61 0.91
N TRP A 116 -6.44 11.86 0.72
CA TRP A 116 -5.13 12.35 0.35
C TRP A 116 -4.90 12.13 -1.14
N ARG A 117 -4.40 13.14 -1.85
CA ARG A 117 -3.74 12.99 -3.14
C ARG A 117 -2.24 12.90 -2.89
N LEU A 118 -1.63 11.81 -3.36
CA LEU A 118 -0.22 11.49 -3.19
C LEU A 118 0.40 11.36 -4.58
N THR A 119 1.43 12.16 -4.86
CA THR A 119 2.12 12.18 -6.16
C THR A 119 3.62 12.06 -5.96
N ASP A 120 4.20 11.08 -6.63
CA ASP A 120 5.64 10.94 -6.85
C ASP A 120 6.02 11.84 -8.02
N LYS A 121 6.83 12.87 -7.75
CA LYS A 121 7.15 13.90 -8.75
C LYS A 121 8.43 13.61 -9.52
N ASP A 122 9.36 12.87 -8.93
CA ASP A 122 10.67 12.60 -9.52
C ASP A 122 10.84 11.15 -9.97
N GLY A 123 9.83 10.31 -9.74
CA GLY A 123 9.75 8.92 -10.18
C GLY A 123 10.55 7.96 -9.30
N ASP A 124 10.92 8.36 -8.08
CA ASP A 124 11.75 7.54 -7.19
C ASP A 124 10.96 6.51 -6.36
N GLY A 125 9.62 6.50 -6.50
CA GLY A 125 8.73 5.60 -5.78
C GLY A 125 8.27 6.12 -4.42
N ILE A 126 8.49 7.40 -4.10
CA ILE A 126 7.98 8.10 -2.91
C ILE A 126 7.02 9.21 -3.35
N ALA A 127 5.99 9.48 -2.54
CA ALA A 127 5.12 10.63 -2.76
C ALA A 127 5.60 11.87 -1.99
N GLU A 128 6.31 12.78 -2.66
CA GLU A 128 6.75 14.06 -2.07
C GLU A 128 5.58 15.05 -1.99
N ASP A 129 4.68 15.02 -2.98
CA ASP A 129 3.50 15.89 -2.99
C ASP A 129 2.31 15.18 -2.36
N ARG A 130 2.01 15.60 -1.13
CA ARG A 130 0.98 15.03 -0.28
C ARG A 130 -0.01 16.11 0.09
N ARG A 131 -1.21 16.03 -0.48
CA ARG A 131 -2.27 17.01 -0.25
C ARG A 131 -3.56 16.34 0.21
N GLN A 132 -4.07 16.75 1.35
CA GLN A 132 -5.43 16.41 1.74
C GLN A 132 -6.43 17.25 0.92
N ILE A 133 -7.26 16.58 0.11
CA ILE A 133 -8.21 17.22 -0.81
C ILE A 133 -9.63 17.29 -0.25
N VAL A 134 -9.93 16.42 0.73
CA VAL A 134 -11.17 16.42 1.51
C VAL A 134 -10.81 16.18 2.97
N THR A 135 -11.46 16.88 3.88
CA THR A 135 -11.25 16.80 5.34
C THR A 135 -12.57 16.51 6.06
N GLY A 136 -12.50 16.16 7.35
CA GLY A 136 -13.67 16.04 8.22
C GLY A 136 -14.18 14.61 8.44
N PHE A 137 -13.45 13.59 7.99
CA PHE A 137 -13.74 12.21 8.35
C PHE A 137 -13.19 11.89 9.74
N ASP A 138 -13.95 11.16 10.56
CA ASP A 138 -13.52 10.70 11.88
C ASP A 138 -13.09 9.22 11.83
N TYR A 139 -12.37 8.77 12.87
CA TYR A 139 -11.83 7.41 12.97
C TYR A 139 -11.67 6.94 14.41
#